data_AF-A0A242NKW4-F1
#
_entry.id   AF-A0A242NKW4-F1
#
_cell.length_a   1.000
_cell.length_b   1.000
_cell.length_c   1.000
_cell.angle_alpha   90.00
_cell.angle_beta   90.00
_cell.angle_gamma   90.00
#
_symmetry.space_group_name_H-M   'P 1'
#
loop_
_entity.id
_entity.type
_entity.pdbx_description
1 polymer ?
#
loop_
_entity_poly.entity_id
_entity_poly.type
_entity_poly.pdbx_seq_one_letter_code
_entity_poly.pdbx_strand_id
1 'polypeptide(L)' 'MTVNKNSDASLEIESKLAQALTLVNVLSNNHYYADEGLDVPFINHCDTGNLLWILHALLDEAYKEYLNLDLKGGEKNA' A
#
# COMPACT_ATOMS: atom_id res chain seq x y z
N MET A 1 -1.52 27.21 -15.45
CA MET A 1 -2.09 25.86 -15.27
C MET A 1 -1.75 25.42 -13.86
N THR A 2 -2.60 25.73 -12.89
CA THR A 2 -2.42 25.31 -11.49
C THR A 2 -2.86 23.87 -11.38
N VAL A 3 -1.93 22.95 -11.56
CA VAL A 3 -2.14 21.54 -11.22
C VAL A 3 -2.50 21.50 -9.74
N ASN A 4 -3.64 20.90 -9.43
CA ASN A 4 -4.16 20.79 -8.08
C ASN A 4 -3.23 19.83 -7.32
N LYS A 5 -2.21 20.36 -6.64
CA LYS A 5 -1.19 19.54 -5.94
C LYS A 5 -1.80 18.49 -5.00
N ASN A 6 -3.02 18.71 -4.51
CA ASN A 6 -3.75 17.77 -3.68
C ASN A 6 -4.31 16.57 -4.48
N SER A 7 -4.62 16.70 -5.78
CA SER A 7 -5.07 15.56 -6.59
C SER A 7 -3.94 14.58 -6.87
N ASP A 8 -2.74 15.09 -7.14
CA ASP A 8 -1.58 14.25 -7.45
C ASP A 8 -1.10 13.50 -6.19
N ALA A 9 -1.08 14.19 -5.04
CA ALA A 9 -0.76 13.56 -3.76
C ALA A 9 -1.80 12.51 -3.35
N SER A 10 -3.10 12.75 -3.61
CA SER A 10 -4.15 11.76 -3.36
C SER A 10 -3.97 10.51 -4.23
N LEU A 11 -3.65 10.68 -5.52
CA LEU A 11 -3.41 9.56 -6.44
C LEU A 11 -2.19 8.73 -6.01
N GLU A 12 -1.13 9.38 -5.56
CA GLU A 12 0.07 8.71 -5.04
C GLU A 12 -0.23 7.87 -3.80
N ILE A 13 -1.00 8.40 -2.85
CA ILE A 13 -1.45 7.67 -1.66
C ILE A 13 -2.30 6.46 -2.07
N GLU A 14 -3.28 6.64 -2.97
CA GLU A 14 -4.14 5.56 -3.47
C GLU A 14 -3.33 4.44 -4.13
N SER A 15 -2.33 4.79 -4.95
CA SER A 15 -1.44 3.82 -5.60
C SER A 15 -0.65 3.00 -4.58
N LYS A 16 -0.07 3.64 -3.56
CA LYS A 16 0.69 2.95 -2.49
C LYS A 16 -0.21 2.01 -1.68
N LEU A 17 -1.43 2.45 -1.37
CA LEU A 17 -2.41 1.62 -0.66
C LEU A 17 -2.88 0.42 -1.50
N ALA A 18 -3.07 0.59 -2.81
CA ALA A 18 -3.41 -0.52 -3.72
C ALA A 18 -2.30 -1.58 -3.80
N GLN A 19 -1.04 -1.13 -3.83
CA GLN A 19 0.13 -2.02 -3.77
C GLN A 19 0.21 -2.75 -2.42
N ALA A 20 0.00 -2.04 -1.30
CA ALA A 20 -0.04 -2.64 0.04
C ALA A 20 -1.13 -3.72 0.15
N LEU A 21 -2.34 -3.45 -0.36
CA LEU A 21 -3.44 -4.42 -0.38
C LEU A 21 -3.09 -5.67 -1.19
N THR A 22 -2.40 -5.49 -2.31
CA THR A 22 -1.94 -6.60 -3.16
C THR A 22 -0.94 -7.49 -2.41
N LEU A 23 0.02 -6.89 -1.70
CA LEU A 23 0.97 -7.64 -0.87
C LEU A 23 0.29 -8.41 0.26
N VAL A 24 -0.71 -7.82 0.92
CA VAL A 24 -1.51 -8.51 1.95
C VAL A 24 -2.22 -9.74 1.36
N ASN A 25 -2.77 -9.62 0.16
CA ASN A 25 -3.43 -10.75 -0.52
C ASN A 25 -2.45 -11.86 -0.87
N VAL A 26 -1.25 -11.51 -1.36
CA VAL A 26 -0.19 -12.49 -1.65
C VAL A 26 0.24 -13.22 -0.37
N LEU A 27 0.49 -12.48 0.71
CA LEU A 27 0.90 -13.03 2.00
C LEU A 27 -0.19 -13.92 2.61
N SER A 28 -1.46 -13.49 2.57
CA SER A 28 -2.59 -14.24 3.12
C SER A 28 -2.85 -15.54 2.34
N ASN A 29 -2.63 -15.51 1.01
CA ASN A 29 -2.83 -16.66 0.14
C ASN A 29 -1.58 -17.54 0.00
N ASN A 30 -0.47 -17.22 0.67
CA ASN A 30 0.80 -17.93 0.51
C ASN A 30 0.74 -19.43 0.85
N HIS A 31 -0.25 -19.85 1.64
CA HIS A 31 -0.51 -21.25 2.00
C HIS A 31 -1.52 -21.95 1.08
N TYR A 32 -2.27 -21.21 0.24
CA TYR A 32 -3.33 -21.76 -0.62
C TYR A 32 -2.83 -22.21 -2.00
N TYR A 33 -1.61 -21.85 -2.37
CA TYR A 33 -0.96 -22.30 -3.61
C TYR A 33 -0.13 -23.59 -3.42
N ALA A 34 -0.41 -24.34 -2.36
CA ALA A 34 0.08 -25.70 -2.20
C ALA A 34 -0.49 -26.57 -3.34
N ASP A 35 0.38 -27.11 -4.19
CA ASP A 35 0.01 -28.22 -5.07
C ASP A 35 -0.66 -29.32 -4.22
N GLU A 36 -1.76 -29.92 -4.69
CA GLU A 36 -2.49 -30.94 -3.94
C GLU A 36 -1.53 -32.01 -3.40
N GLY A 37 -1.34 -32.05 -2.08
CA GLY A 37 -0.47 -33.03 -1.39
C GLY A 37 0.88 -32.50 -0.91
N LEU A 38 1.22 -31.22 -1.13
CA LEU A 38 2.45 -30.60 -0.65
C LEU A 38 2.14 -29.41 0.28
N ASP A 39 2.22 -29.63 1.59
CA ASP A 39 2.05 -28.59 2.62
C ASP A 39 3.30 -27.69 2.72
N VAL A 40 3.64 -27.03 1.61
CA VAL A 40 4.82 -26.18 1.47
C VAL A 40 4.35 -24.80 0.99
N PRO A 41 4.70 -23.71 1.68
CA PRO A 41 4.29 -22.38 1.25
C PRO A 41 4.89 -22.04 -0.12
N PHE A 42 4.11 -21.36 -0.96
CA PHE A 42 4.53 -20.95 -2.31
C PHE A 42 5.70 -19.97 -2.28
N ILE A 43 5.75 -19.13 -1.26
CA ILE A 43 6.82 -18.17 -0.97
C ILE A 43 7.52 -18.61 0.32
N ASN A 44 8.84 -18.73 0.27
CA ASN A 44 9.63 -19.12 1.43
C ASN A 44 9.57 -18.05 2.56
N HIS A 45 10.03 -18.41 3.75
CA HIS A 45 10.00 -17.52 4.91
C HIS A 45 10.82 -16.22 4.74
N CYS A 46 11.99 -16.28 4.10
CA CYS A 46 12.83 -15.10 3.84
C CYS A 46 12.14 -14.10 2.90
N ASP A 47 11.49 -14.61 1.85
CA ASP A 47 10.75 -13.81 0.89
C ASP A 47 9.48 -13.22 1.52
N THR A 48 8.84 -13.96 2.43
CA THR A 48 7.73 -13.45 3.27
C THR A 48 8.18 -12.26 4.14
N GLY A 49 9.37 -12.34 4.75
CA GLY A 49 9.94 -11.23 5.52
C GLY A 49 10.21 -9.98 4.67
N ASN A 50 10.73 -10.17 3.46
CA ASN A 50 10.94 -9.07 2.51
C ASN A 50 9.62 -8.39 2.11
N LEU A 51 8.57 -9.18 1.83
CA LEU A 51 7.25 -8.66 1.48
C LEU A 51 6.60 -7.88 2.63
N LEU A 52 6.76 -8.35 3.88
CA LEU A 52 6.30 -7.63 5.07
C LEU A 52 7.04 -6.29 5.25
N TRP A 53 8.34 -6.26 4.98
CA TRP A 53 9.12 -5.03 5.03
C TRP A 53 8.65 -4.01 3.99
N ILE A 54 8.42 -4.45 2.75
CA ILE A 54 7.90 -3.58 1.67
C ILE A 54 6.48 -3.10 2.01
N LEU A 55 5.61 -3.98 2.52
CA LEU A 55 4.27 -3.62 2.96
C LEU A 55 4.29 -2.52 4.01
N HIS A 56 5.15 -2.65 5.02
CA HIS A 56 5.31 -1.63 6.05
C HIS A 56 5.79 -0.30 5.48
N ALA A 57 6.79 -0.32 4.58
CA ALA A 57 7.29 0.90 3.94
C ALA A 57 6.20 1.63 3.14
N LEU A 58 5.40 0.90 2.34
CA LEU A 58 4.30 1.48 1.56
C LEU A 58 3.24 2.15 2.45
N LEU A 59 2.89 1.52 3.57
CA LEU A 59 1.93 2.07 4.53
C LEU A 59 2.47 3.31 5.25
N ASP A 60 3.74 3.28 5.68
CA ASP A 60 4.39 4.40 6.36
C ASP A 60 4.53 5.62 5.42
N GLU A 61 4.92 5.40 4.17
CA GLU A 61 5.00 6.46 3.15
C GLU A 61 3.62 7.05 2.84
N ALA A 62 2.62 6.20 2.60
CA ALA A 62 1.25 6.66 2.35
C ALA A 62 0.69 7.46 3.54
N TYR A 63 0.99 7.04 4.78
CA TYR A 63 0.57 7.76 5.97
C TYR A 63 1.25 9.13 6.11
N LYS A 64 2.57 9.21 5.86
CA LYS A 64 3.31 10.48 5.86
C LYS A 64 2.79 11.44 4.80
N GLU A 65 2.52 10.94 3.59
CA GLU A 65 1.93 11.74 2.51
C GLU A 65 0.52 12.23 2.87
N TYR A 66 -0.30 11.36 3.48
CA TYR A 66 -1.62 11.73 3.98
C TYR A 66 -1.56 12.86 5.01
N LEU A 67 -0.63 12.81 5.97
CA LEU A 67 -0.45 13.87 6.97
C LEU A 67 -0.01 15.21 6.34
N ASN A 68 0.62 15.17 5.17
CA ASN A 68 1.07 16.35 4.44
C ASN A 68 0.02 16.90 3.46
N LEU A 69 -1.14 16.23 3.31
CA LEU A 69 -2.24 16.78 2.53
C LEU A 69 -2.80 18.02 3.23
N ASP A 70 -2.86 19.14 2.51
CA ASP A 70 -3.62 20.30 2.96
C ASP A 70 -5.12 20.00 2.80
N LEU A 71 -5.69 19.38 3.83
CA LEU A 71 -7.11 19.03 3.90
C LEU A 71 -8.00 20.26 4.14
N LYS A 72 -7.44 21.48 4.18
CA LYS A 72 -8.23 22.71 4.26
C LYS A 72 -8.97 22.91 2.93
N GLY A 73 -10.19 22.36 2.90
CA GLY A 73 -11.22 22.82 1.98
C GLY A 73 -11.30 24.34 2.08
N GLY A 74 -11.11 25.00 0.94
CA GLY A 74 -10.99 26.45 0.88
C GLY A 74 -12.06 27.13 1.71
N GLU A 75 -11.61 27.91 2.70
CA GLU A 75 -12.42 29.00 3.23
C GLU A 75 -12.74 29.89 2.03
N LYS A 76 -13.93 29.70 1.45
CA LYS A 76 -14.55 30.73 0.64
C LYS A 76 -14.79 31.88 1.60
N ASN A 77 -13.91 32.88 1.55
CA ASN A 77 -14.12 34.17 2.20
C ASN A 77 -15.58 34.59 1.96
N ALA A 78 -16.34 34.70 3.05
CA ALA A 78 -17.70 35.23 3.08
C ALA A 78 -17.70 36.75 2.91
#